data_AF-A0A367KWN1-F1
#
_entry.id   AF-A0A367KWN1-F1
#
_cell.length_a   1.000
_cell.length_b   1.000
_cell.length_c   1.000
_cell.angle_alpha   90.00
_cell.angle_beta   90.00
_cell.angle_gamma   90.00
#
_symmetry.space_group_name_H-M   'P 1'
#
loop_
_entity.id
_entity.type
_entity.pdbx_description
1 polymer ?
#
loop_
_entity_poly.entity_id
_entity_poly.type
_entity_poly.pdbx_seq_one_letter_code
_entity_poly.pdbx_strand_id
1 'polypeptide(L)'
;MGAALSCLALPALGSIGTWIVSCFSAAACSLGCKSFLGLLLLSTRGRSTLQNGWWGPKILFWLSLLVGSFFIPNNFFKIWGNYLALVGAALFILFGLILLVDFAHSWTEQCLERMEDSDRWKYVLIGGTLMALIAAMALTGVLFAFFAGCSLNQFFITFHLILALLITLLCILPQVQEANHRSGLSQSSIVVLYGTYLVLSAVANEPDDKGCNPLRRSQGSQTTSILLGALFTFLAIAYSTSRAATQDFEGSQHSGSRERLLVENGSYSQSSAYKNDDDEEESSYNYSFFHFIFAIAAMYVAMLLTNWNTIISEETDTGTLVRIGQSYTAVWVKIVSGWICYLLYGWSLLAPVLMPDRFL
;
A
#
# COMPACT_ATOMS: atom_id res chain seq x y z
N MET A 1 -17.81 5.87 -43.29
CA MET A 1 -18.28 5.08 -42.12
C MET A 1 -17.17 4.64 -41.16
N GLY A 2 -15.89 4.55 -41.57
CA GLY A 2 -14.78 4.16 -40.67
C GLY A 2 -14.29 5.20 -39.65
N ALA A 3 -14.49 6.50 -39.88
CA ALA A 3 -14.01 7.55 -38.96
C ALA A 3 -14.97 7.84 -37.79
N ALA A 4 -16.26 7.53 -37.95
CA ALA A 4 -17.27 7.74 -36.90
C ALA A 4 -17.24 6.62 -35.83
N LEU A 5 -16.87 5.39 -36.20
CA LEU A 5 -16.67 4.31 -35.23
C LEU A 5 -15.42 4.52 -34.37
N SER A 6 -14.36 5.16 -34.87
CA SER A 6 -13.16 5.45 -34.07
C SER A 6 -13.43 6.45 -32.95
N CYS A 7 -14.23 7.50 -33.20
CA CYS A 7 -14.57 8.50 -32.18
C CYS A 7 -15.60 8.01 -31.14
N LEU A 8 -16.46 7.03 -31.49
CA LEU A 8 -17.43 6.44 -30.56
C LEU A 8 -16.87 5.22 -29.80
N ALA A 9 -15.90 4.49 -30.36
CA ALA A 9 -15.33 3.30 -29.72
C ALA A 9 -14.24 3.62 -28.69
N LEU A 10 -13.51 4.74 -28.81
CA LEU A 10 -12.45 5.13 -27.86
C LEU A 10 -12.99 5.45 -26.45
N PRO A 11 -14.10 6.22 -26.28
CA PRO A 11 -14.74 6.40 -24.98
C PRO A 11 -15.35 5.11 -24.45
N ALA A 12 -15.91 4.27 -25.33
CA ALA A 12 -16.50 2.99 -24.97
C ALA A 12 -15.45 1.99 -24.47
N LEU A 13 -14.25 1.92 -25.09
CA LEU A 13 -13.12 1.12 -24.62
C LEU A 13 -12.56 1.62 -23.28
N GLY A 14 -12.51 2.94 -23.08
CA GLY A 14 -12.16 3.54 -21.78
C GLY A 14 -13.17 3.19 -20.69
N SER A 15 -14.48 3.21 -21.02
CA SER A 15 -15.53 2.79 -20.10
C SER A 15 -15.46 1.29 -19.81
N ILE A 16 -15.29 0.42 -20.81
CA ILE A 16 -15.15 -1.05 -20.66
C ILE A 16 -13.93 -1.40 -19.82
N GLY A 17 -12.79 -0.72 -20.00
CA GLY A 17 -11.62 -0.87 -19.14
C GLY A 17 -11.90 -0.48 -17.69
N THR A 18 -12.62 0.62 -17.47
CA THR A 18 -13.07 1.08 -16.13
C THR A 18 -14.02 0.05 -15.48
N TRP A 19 -14.93 -0.54 -16.26
CA TRP A 19 -15.82 -1.62 -15.81
C TRP A 19 -15.02 -2.87 -15.45
N ILE A 20 -14.16 -3.37 -16.34
CA ILE A 20 -13.32 -4.56 -16.10
C ILE A 20 -12.45 -4.39 -14.84
N VAL A 21 -11.89 -3.20 -14.62
CA VAL A 21 -11.07 -2.88 -13.45
C VAL A 21 -11.89 -2.85 -12.16
N SER A 22 -13.08 -2.23 -12.20
CA SER A 22 -13.99 -2.18 -11.05
C SER A 22 -14.57 -3.57 -10.75
N CYS A 23 -14.82 -4.36 -11.79
CA CYS A 23 -15.21 -5.76 -11.74
C CYS A 23 -14.14 -6.64 -11.11
N PHE A 24 -12.87 -6.48 -11.52
CA PHE A 24 -11.72 -7.18 -10.95
C PHE A 24 -11.53 -6.83 -9.47
N SER A 25 -11.66 -5.55 -9.11
CA SER A 25 -11.58 -5.06 -7.74
C SER A 25 -12.72 -5.57 -6.85
N ALA A 26 -13.96 -5.53 -7.34
CA ALA A 26 -15.12 -6.06 -6.65
C ALA A 26 -15.05 -7.60 -6.51
N ALA A 27 -14.59 -8.30 -7.54
CA ALA A 27 -14.36 -9.74 -7.50
C ALA A 27 -13.26 -10.11 -6.50
N ALA A 28 -12.12 -9.40 -6.50
CA ALA A 28 -11.02 -9.57 -5.56
C ALA A 28 -11.44 -9.23 -4.11
N CYS A 29 -12.18 -8.13 -3.90
CA CYS A 29 -12.73 -7.78 -2.60
C CYS A 29 -13.76 -8.82 -2.12
N SER A 30 -14.58 -9.38 -3.03
CA SER A 30 -15.53 -10.43 -2.68
C SER A 30 -14.85 -11.76 -2.36
N LEU A 31 -13.73 -12.08 -3.02
CA LEU A 31 -12.88 -13.21 -2.65
C LEU A 31 -12.25 -13.01 -1.26
N GLY A 32 -11.76 -11.80 -0.97
CA GLY A 32 -11.21 -11.45 0.34
C GLY A 32 -12.26 -11.50 1.45
N CYS A 33 -13.43 -10.88 1.22
CA CYS A 33 -14.56 -10.90 2.16
C CYS A 33 -15.17 -12.29 2.35
N LYS A 34 -15.23 -13.14 1.32
CA LYS A 34 -15.78 -14.50 1.44
C LYS A 34 -14.76 -15.53 1.89
N SER A 35 -13.46 -15.28 1.72
CA SER A 35 -12.42 -16.04 2.42
C SER A 35 -12.44 -15.65 3.90
N PHE A 36 -12.61 -14.37 4.22
CA PHE A 36 -12.80 -13.88 5.60
C PHE A 36 -14.09 -14.41 6.25
N LEU A 37 -15.22 -14.36 5.55
CA LEU A 37 -16.51 -14.88 6.03
C LEU A 37 -16.54 -16.41 6.00
N GLY A 38 -15.85 -17.05 5.05
CA GLY A 38 -15.64 -18.49 4.98
C GLY A 38 -14.76 -18.99 6.14
N LEU A 39 -13.71 -18.27 6.51
CA LEU A 39 -12.96 -18.52 7.74
C LEU A 39 -13.85 -18.35 8.98
N LEU A 40 -14.69 -17.31 9.03
CA LEU A 40 -15.52 -17.02 10.21
C LEU A 40 -16.70 -17.98 10.37
N LEU A 41 -17.25 -18.50 9.26
CA LEU A 41 -18.45 -19.35 9.26
C LEU A 41 -18.14 -20.85 9.17
N LEU A 42 -16.97 -21.25 8.66
CA LEU A 42 -16.53 -22.65 8.73
C LEU A 42 -15.86 -22.88 10.10
N SER A 43 -16.59 -23.61 10.93
CA SER A 43 -16.12 -24.27 12.15
C SER A 43 -14.67 -24.76 12.00
N THR A 44 -13.92 -24.68 13.09
CA THR A 44 -12.50 -24.97 13.35
C THR A 44 -11.83 -26.20 12.71
N ARG A 45 -12.49 -26.99 11.85
CA ARG A 45 -11.90 -28.17 11.18
C ARG A 45 -11.65 -27.93 9.69
N GLY A 46 -10.41 -28.13 9.23
CA GLY A 46 -10.04 -28.20 7.81
C GLY A 46 -9.78 -26.86 7.08
N ARG A 47 -9.64 -25.75 7.82
CA ARG A 47 -9.40 -24.41 7.24
C ARG A 47 -8.10 -24.31 6.43
N SER A 48 -7.00 -24.87 6.94
CA SER A 48 -5.69 -24.89 6.26
C SER A 48 -5.73 -25.75 4.99
N THR A 49 -6.39 -26.91 5.03
CA THR A 49 -6.55 -27.81 3.87
C THR A 49 -7.32 -27.14 2.73
N LEU A 50 -8.41 -26.43 3.03
CA LEU A 50 -9.18 -25.69 2.03
C LEU A 50 -8.40 -24.47 1.52
N GLN A 51 -7.71 -23.74 2.40
CA GLN A 51 -6.89 -22.57 2.07
C GLN A 51 -5.68 -22.92 1.18
N ASN A 52 -5.03 -24.06 1.39
CA ASN A 52 -3.80 -24.44 0.68
C ASN A 52 -4.04 -25.38 -0.52
N GLY A 53 -5.10 -26.19 -0.50
CA GLY A 53 -5.29 -27.27 -1.49
C GLY A 53 -6.23 -26.96 -2.66
N TRP A 54 -7.42 -26.41 -2.40
CA TRP A 54 -8.53 -26.40 -3.39
C TRP A 54 -8.44 -25.27 -4.43
N TRP A 55 -7.37 -25.23 -5.24
CA TRP A 55 -7.13 -24.17 -6.22
C TRP A 55 -8.10 -24.15 -7.41
N GLY A 56 -8.48 -25.32 -7.94
CA GLY A 56 -9.38 -25.41 -9.10
C GLY A 56 -10.72 -24.69 -8.89
N PRO A 57 -11.49 -25.05 -7.83
CA PRO A 57 -12.73 -24.36 -7.50
C PRO A 57 -12.55 -22.86 -7.19
N LYS A 58 -11.44 -22.45 -6.56
CA LYS A 58 -11.14 -21.03 -6.30
C LYS A 58 -10.99 -20.22 -7.59
N ILE A 59 -10.25 -20.76 -8.56
CA ILE A 59 -10.04 -20.11 -9.86
C ILE A 59 -11.36 -20.04 -10.63
N LEU A 60 -12.14 -21.12 -10.67
CA LEU A 60 -13.44 -21.14 -11.34
C LEU A 60 -14.42 -20.14 -10.70
N PHE A 61 -14.45 -20.07 -9.37
CA PHE A 61 -15.26 -19.09 -8.66
C PHE A 61 -14.84 -17.64 -8.97
N TRP A 62 -13.54 -17.37 -8.98
CA TRP A 62 -13.01 -16.05 -9.35
C TRP A 62 -13.36 -15.66 -10.79
N LEU A 63 -13.21 -16.58 -11.75
CA LEU A 63 -13.63 -16.36 -13.14
C LEU A 63 -15.14 -16.14 -13.25
N SER A 64 -15.94 -16.88 -12.49
CA SER A 64 -17.39 -16.71 -12.45
C SER A 64 -17.79 -15.33 -11.94
N LEU A 65 -17.08 -14.79 -10.94
CA LEU A 65 -17.31 -13.43 -10.45
C LEU A 65 -16.93 -12.36 -11.47
N LEU A 66 -15.84 -12.55 -12.22
CA LEU A 66 -15.46 -11.66 -13.32
C LEU A 66 -16.50 -11.64 -14.45
N VAL A 67 -17.09 -12.79 -14.78
CA VAL A 67 -18.17 -12.85 -15.77
C VAL A 67 -19.46 -12.28 -15.17
N GLY A 68 -19.77 -12.62 -13.92
CA GLY A 68 -20.95 -12.14 -13.19
C GLY A 68 -21.01 -10.63 -13.04
N SER A 69 -19.86 -9.97 -12.95
CA SER A 69 -19.79 -8.52 -12.79
C SER A 69 -20.25 -7.73 -14.02
N PHE A 70 -20.29 -8.33 -15.22
CA PHE A 70 -20.89 -7.70 -16.41
C PHE A 70 -22.42 -7.58 -16.32
N PHE A 71 -23.06 -8.34 -15.44
CA PHE A 71 -24.50 -8.28 -15.20
C PHE A 71 -24.89 -7.27 -14.11
N ILE A 72 -23.91 -6.64 -13.44
CA ILE A 72 -24.14 -5.68 -12.37
C ILE A 72 -24.48 -4.29 -12.98
N PRO A 73 -25.55 -3.62 -12.52
CA PRO A 73 -25.96 -2.34 -13.08
C PRO A 73 -24.97 -1.21 -12.76
N ASN A 74 -24.89 -0.25 -13.68
CA ASN A 74 -23.96 0.89 -13.60
C ASN A 74 -24.05 1.71 -12.30
N ASN A 75 -25.23 1.78 -11.67
CA ASN A 75 -25.42 2.50 -10.42
C ASN A 75 -24.62 1.90 -9.25
N PHE A 76 -24.44 0.57 -9.23
CA PHE A 76 -23.62 -0.07 -8.21
C PHE A 76 -22.17 0.42 -8.29
N PHE A 77 -21.61 0.48 -9.48
CA PHE A 77 -20.21 0.86 -9.67
C PHE A 77 -19.93 2.33 -9.40
N LYS A 78 -20.93 3.21 -9.56
CA LYS A 78 -20.84 4.60 -9.10
C LYS A 78 -20.62 4.66 -7.59
N ILE A 79 -21.43 3.92 -6.83
CA ILE A 79 -21.33 3.88 -5.36
C ILE A 79 -20.02 3.19 -4.95
N TRP A 80 -19.72 2.06 -5.57
CA TRP A 80 -18.51 1.30 -5.30
C TRP A 80 -17.24 2.12 -5.55
N GLY A 81 -17.11 2.74 -6.73
CA GLY A 81 -15.93 3.51 -7.12
C GLY A 81 -15.76 4.79 -6.29
N ASN A 82 -16.82 5.58 -6.14
CA ASN A 82 -16.72 6.90 -5.51
C ASN A 82 -16.59 6.85 -3.98
N TYR A 83 -17.07 5.78 -3.34
CA TYR A 83 -17.06 5.68 -1.87
C TYR A 83 -16.20 4.51 -1.38
N LEU A 84 -16.54 3.27 -1.75
CA LEU A 84 -15.89 2.12 -1.13
C LEU A 84 -14.45 1.91 -1.61
N ALA A 85 -14.23 1.92 -2.92
CA ALA A 85 -12.90 1.77 -3.50
C ALA A 85 -11.98 2.93 -3.10
N LEU A 86 -12.53 4.14 -2.97
CA LEU A 86 -11.79 5.30 -2.47
C LEU A 86 -11.34 5.12 -1.02
N VAL A 87 -12.22 4.63 -0.14
CA VAL A 87 -11.86 4.33 1.27
C VAL A 87 -10.82 3.21 1.33
N GLY A 88 -11.01 2.12 0.59
CA GLY A 88 -10.04 1.02 0.54
C GLY A 88 -8.67 1.45 -0.01
N ALA A 89 -8.67 2.30 -1.04
CA ALA A 89 -7.45 2.88 -1.58
C ALA A 89 -6.75 3.78 -0.56
N ALA A 90 -7.49 4.59 0.20
CA ALA A 90 -6.94 5.40 1.29
C ALA A 90 -6.29 4.53 2.37
N LEU A 91 -6.97 3.46 2.80
CA LEU A 91 -6.43 2.50 3.76
C LEU A 91 -5.17 1.80 3.24
N PHE A 92 -5.13 1.44 1.95
CA PHE A 92 -3.96 0.82 1.37
C PHE A 92 -2.79 1.79 1.23
N ILE A 93 -3.02 3.07 0.95
CA ILE A 93 -1.96 4.09 1.00
C ILE A 93 -1.38 4.16 2.40
N LEU A 94 -2.21 4.22 3.45
CA LEU A 94 -1.76 4.23 4.84
C LEU A 94 -1.00 2.96 5.22
N PHE A 95 -1.48 1.80 4.80
CA PHE A 95 -0.81 0.52 5.02
C PHE A 95 0.55 0.46 4.30
N GLY A 96 0.60 0.88 3.03
CA GLY A 96 1.84 0.95 2.25
C GLY A 96 2.86 1.92 2.85
N LEU A 97 2.39 3.01 3.46
CA LEU A 97 3.22 3.96 4.21
C LEU A 97 3.85 3.31 5.46
N ILE A 98 3.08 2.53 6.22
CA ILE A 98 3.61 1.80 7.39
C ILE A 98 4.66 0.78 6.94
N LEU A 99 4.39 0.03 5.87
CA LEU A 99 5.36 -0.92 5.31
C LEU A 99 6.63 -0.23 4.80
N LEU A 100 6.51 0.96 4.23
CA LEU A 100 7.66 1.74 3.79
C LEU A 100 8.52 2.19 4.97
N VAL A 101 7.91 2.57 6.09
CA VAL A 101 8.65 2.91 7.33
C VAL A 101 9.34 1.66 7.90
N ASP A 102 8.65 0.52 7.98
CA ASP A 102 9.25 -0.77 8.40
C ASP A 102 10.43 -1.16 7.47
N PHE A 103 10.23 -1.04 6.16
CA PHE A 103 11.27 -1.25 5.17
C PHE A 103 12.46 -0.31 5.36
N ALA A 104 12.22 0.99 5.59
CA ALA A 104 13.29 1.96 5.80
C ALA A 104 14.13 1.62 7.04
N HIS A 105 13.47 1.23 8.14
CA HIS A 105 14.14 0.75 9.35
C HIS A 105 14.95 -0.52 9.07
N SER A 106 14.32 -1.54 8.52
CA SER A 106 14.95 -2.83 8.22
C SER A 106 16.11 -2.71 7.23
N TRP A 107 15.98 -1.88 6.19
CA TRP A 107 17.05 -1.61 5.22
C TRP A 107 18.27 -0.96 5.88
N THR A 108 18.02 0.02 6.75
CA THR A 108 19.09 0.73 7.46
C THR A 108 19.81 -0.21 8.42
N GLU A 109 19.06 -1.00 9.18
CA GLU A 109 19.60 -2.00 10.11
C GLU A 109 20.47 -3.02 9.37
N GLN A 110 19.98 -3.61 8.27
CA GLN A 110 20.75 -4.55 7.46
C GLN A 110 22.03 -3.92 6.89
N CYS A 111 21.99 -2.65 6.48
CA CYS A 111 23.19 -1.96 6.01
C CYS A 111 24.20 -1.70 7.13
N LEU A 112 23.72 -1.36 8.32
CA LEU A 112 24.57 -1.13 9.49
C LEU A 112 25.22 -2.43 9.97
N GLU A 113 24.48 -3.53 10.07
CA GLU A 113 25.04 -4.83 10.46
C GLU A 113 26.13 -5.28 9.48
N ARG A 114 25.85 -5.17 8.17
CA ARG A 114 26.81 -5.60 7.13
C ARG A 114 27.99 -4.66 6.96
N MET A 115 27.97 -3.47 7.58
CA MET A 115 29.11 -2.56 7.56
C MET A 115 30.25 -3.07 8.43
N GLU A 116 29.96 -3.92 9.42
CA GLU A 116 30.98 -4.59 10.25
C GLU A 116 31.84 -5.54 9.38
N ASP A 117 31.23 -6.15 8.36
CA ASP A 117 31.91 -7.07 7.44
C ASP A 117 32.59 -6.38 6.25
N SER A 118 32.02 -5.27 5.74
CA SER A 118 32.54 -4.60 4.55
C SER A 118 32.16 -3.11 4.46
N ASP A 119 33.18 -2.28 4.24
CA ASP A 119 33.03 -0.83 3.97
C ASP A 119 32.12 -0.50 2.78
N ARG A 120 31.84 -1.45 1.87
CA ARG A 120 30.92 -1.25 0.75
C ARG A 120 29.53 -0.84 1.23
N TRP A 121 29.03 -1.41 2.32
CA TRP A 121 27.71 -1.11 2.85
C TRP A 121 27.61 0.30 3.43
N LYS A 122 28.71 0.83 3.97
CA LYS A 122 28.81 2.23 4.37
C LYS A 122 28.64 3.18 3.17
N TYR A 123 29.31 2.89 2.04
CA TYR A 123 29.14 3.70 0.83
C TYR A 123 27.74 3.60 0.23
N VAL A 124 27.13 2.40 0.26
CA VAL A 124 25.73 2.20 -0.16
C VAL A 124 24.78 3.02 0.71
N LEU A 125 24.95 2.98 2.03
CA LEU A 125 24.10 3.70 2.97
C LEU A 125 24.21 5.23 2.80
N ILE A 126 25.44 5.76 2.77
CA ILE A 126 25.68 7.21 2.61
C ILE A 126 25.23 7.66 1.22
N GLY A 127 25.61 6.92 0.17
CA GLY A 127 25.25 7.24 -1.20
C GLY A 127 23.75 7.21 -1.45
N GLY A 128 23.06 6.18 -0.94
CA GLY A 128 21.60 6.06 -1.04
C GLY A 128 20.88 7.19 -0.30
N THR A 129 21.34 7.54 0.90
CA THR A 129 20.77 8.64 1.69
C THR A 129 20.94 9.98 0.97
N LEU A 130 22.13 10.28 0.46
CA LEU A 130 22.41 11.51 -0.28
C LEU A 130 21.57 11.59 -1.55
N MET A 131 21.49 10.49 -2.30
CA MET A 131 20.69 10.40 -3.53
C MET A 131 19.21 10.64 -3.23
N ALA A 132 18.66 10.03 -2.18
CA ALA A 132 17.25 10.20 -1.81
C ALA A 132 16.94 11.65 -1.43
N LEU A 133 17.81 12.31 -0.65
CA LEU A 133 17.64 13.72 -0.29
C LEU A 133 17.75 14.65 -1.50
N ILE A 134 18.73 14.45 -2.38
CA ILE A 134 18.87 15.24 -3.60
C ILE A 134 17.65 15.05 -4.50
N ALA A 135 17.18 13.81 -4.68
CA ALA A 135 15.99 13.52 -5.47
C ALA A 135 14.74 14.17 -4.87
N ALA A 136 14.56 14.13 -3.55
CA ALA A 136 13.44 14.79 -2.88
C ALA A 136 13.48 16.31 -3.04
N MET A 137 14.66 16.93 -2.89
CA MET A 137 14.83 18.37 -3.08
C MET A 137 14.61 18.80 -4.53
N ALA A 138 15.17 18.05 -5.50
CA ALA A 138 14.98 18.31 -6.91
C ALA A 138 13.50 18.18 -7.30
N LEU A 139 12.83 17.12 -6.84
CA LEU A 139 11.40 16.93 -7.10
C LEU A 139 10.56 18.03 -6.45
N THR A 140 10.88 18.45 -5.23
CA THR A 140 10.22 19.59 -4.57
C THR A 140 10.40 20.88 -5.39
N GLY A 141 11.59 21.12 -5.94
CA GLY A 141 11.84 22.25 -6.85
C GLY A 141 11.00 22.19 -8.12
N VAL A 142 10.86 21.01 -8.73
CA VAL A 142 9.95 20.78 -9.87
C VAL A 142 8.50 21.06 -9.47
N LEU A 143 8.06 20.63 -8.29
CA LEU A 143 6.71 20.91 -7.80
C LEU A 143 6.46 22.42 -7.68
N PHE A 144 7.40 23.18 -7.11
CA PHE A 144 7.29 24.64 -7.06
C PHE A 144 7.26 25.28 -8.45
N ALA A 145 8.14 24.84 -9.37
CA ALA A 145 8.24 25.43 -10.69
C ALA A 145 6.96 25.23 -11.54
N PHE A 146 6.30 24.08 -11.43
CA PHE A 146 5.19 23.71 -12.31
C PHE A 146 3.80 23.79 -11.66
N PHE A 147 3.69 23.69 -10.33
CA PHE A 147 2.38 23.58 -9.65
C PHE A 147 2.11 24.72 -8.66
N ALA A 148 3.11 25.51 -8.25
CA ALA A 148 2.92 26.59 -7.26
C ALA A 148 2.29 27.87 -7.82
N GLY A 149 1.75 27.84 -9.05
CA GLY A 149 0.91 28.93 -9.57
C GLY A 149 -0.42 29.08 -8.83
N CYS A 150 -0.79 28.10 -8.00
CA CYS A 150 -2.05 28.07 -7.25
C CYS A 150 -1.79 27.95 -5.74
N SER A 151 -2.52 28.74 -4.94
CA SER A 151 -2.30 28.88 -3.50
C SER A 151 -2.45 27.56 -2.73
N LEU A 152 -3.36 26.68 -3.16
CA LEU A 152 -3.57 25.38 -2.54
C LEU A 152 -2.36 24.45 -2.74
N ASN A 153 -1.84 24.36 -3.97
CA ASN A 153 -0.65 23.57 -4.27
C ASN A 153 0.58 24.15 -3.58
N GLN A 154 0.72 25.48 -3.58
CA GLN A 154 1.80 26.16 -2.85
C GLN A 154 1.76 25.79 -1.37
N PHE A 155 0.58 25.82 -0.73
CA PHE A 155 0.42 25.38 0.66
C PHE A 155 0.85 23.92 0.85
N PHE A 156 0.37 22.99 0.01
CA PHE A 156 0.74 21.58 0.14
C PHE A 156 2.24 21.34 0.02
N ILE A 157 2.90 21.96 -0.95
CA ILE A 157 4.33 21.79 -1.18
C ILE A 157 5.13 22.44 -0.03
N THR A 158 4.77 23.66 0.39
CA THR A 158 5.44 24.34 1.52
C THR A 158 5.26 23.58 2.83
N PHE A 159 4.05 23.10 3.13
CA PHE A 159 3.78 22.37 4.36
C PHE A 159 4.52 21.02 4.38
N HIS A 160 4.56 20.29 3.27
CA HIS A 160 5.39 19.09 3.13
C HIS A 160 6.87 19.37 3.37
N LEU A 161 7.42 20.47 2.81
CA LEU A 161 8.81 20.84 3.04
C LEU A 161 9.10 21.11 4.52
N ILE A 162 8.17 21.76 5.23
CA ILE A 162 8.30 21.99 6.68
C ILE A 162 8.32 20.66 7.44
N LEU A 163 7.41 19.73 7.13
CA LEU A 163 7.36 18.40 7.76
C LEU A 163 8.64 17.59 7.47
N ALA A 164 9.13 17.62 6.24
CA ALA A 164 10.36 16.97 5.84
C ALA A 164 11.58 17.51 6.60
N LEU A 165 11.69 18.83 6.74
CA LEU A 165 12.74 19.47 7.53
C LEU A 165 12.63 19.09 9.01
N LEU A 166 11.43 19.13 9.59
CA LEU A 166 11.20 18.77 10.99
C LEU A 166 11.64 17.34 11.28
N ILE A 167 11.23 16.38 10.46
CA ILE A 167 11.61 14.97 10.65
C ILE A 167 13.12 14.74 10.46
N THR A 168 13.72 15.43 9.48
CA THR A 168 15.17 15.34 9.26
C THR A 168 15.97 15.94 10.43
N LEU A 169 15.45 16.99 11.07
CA LEU A 169 16.06 17.53 12.29
C LEU A 169 15.87 16.56 13.47
N LEU A 170 14.66 16.01 13.64
CA LEU A 170 14.34 15.03 14.69
C LEU A 170 15.29 13.82 14.68
N CYS A 171 15.65 13.28 13.51
CA CYS A 171 16.54 12.11 13.44
C CYS A 171 18.03 12.42 13.74
N ILE A 172 18.41 13.70 13.79
CA ILE A 172 19.79 14.16 14.10
C ILE A 172 19.93 14.58 15.57
N LEU A 173 18.83 14.82 16.28
CA LEU A 173 18.87 15.23 17.68
C LEU A 173 19.60 14.18 18.55
N PRO A 174 20.61 14.59 19.35
CA PRO A 174 21.38 13.66 20.19
C PRO A 174 20.51 12.81 21.11
N GLN A 175 19.46 13.41 21.69
CA GLN A 175 18.50 12.71 22.56
C GLN A 175 17.80 11.54 21.86
N VAL A 176 17.47 11.68 20.58
CA VAL A 176 16.83 10.63 19.78
C VAL A 176 17.85 9.54 19.44
N GLN A 177 19.09 9.91 19.11
CA GLN A 177 20.15 8.96 18.78
C GLN A 177 20.64 8.16 19.99
N GLU A 178 20.67 8.78 21.18
CA GLU A 178 20.97 8.09 22.44
C GLU A 178 19.88 7.09 22.82
N ALA A 179 18.61 7.45 22.63
CA ALA A 179 17.49 6.53 22.89
C ALA A 179 17.34 5.45 21.82
N ASN A 180 17.76 5.72 20.57
CA ASN A 180 17.70 4.76 19.47
C ASN A 180 18.90 4.94 18.53
N HIS A 181 20.00 4.22 18.81
CA HIS A 181 21.24 4.24 18.03
C HIS A 181 21.06 3.80 16.57
N ARG A 182 19.95 3.13 16.23
CA ARG A 182 19.62 2.67 14.88
C ARG A 182 18.76 3.67 14.11
N SER A 183 18.28 4.74 14.77
CA SER A 183 17.62 5.86 14.10
C SER A 183 18.65 6.73 13.40
N GLY A 184 18.44 6.99 12.11
CA GLY A 184 19.41 7.74 11.33
C GLY A 184 18.84 8.41 10.09
N LEU A 185 19.69 9.24 9.48
CA LEU A 185 19.34 10.06 8.32
C LEU A 185 18.82 9.23 7.13
N SER A 186 19.31 8.00 6.98
CA SER A 186 18.91 7.11 5.89
C SER A 186 17.40 6.81 5.90
N GLN A 187 16.86 6.44 7.07
CA GLN A 187 15.43 6.15 7.24
C GLN A 187 14.58 7.38 6.87
N SER A 188 14.95 8.55 7.40
CA SER A 188 14.22 9.80 7.13
C SER A 188 14.26 10.20 5.66
N SER A 189 15.36 9.95 4.94
CA SER A 189 15.48 10.31 3.53
C SER A 189 14.55 9.49 2.62
N ILE A 190 14.34 8.21 2.93
CA ILE A 190 13.38 7.34 2.21
C ILE A 190 11.95 7.85 2.45
N VAL A 191 11.60 8.17 3.70
CA VAL A 191 10.28 8.70 4.07
C VAL A 191 10.02 10.04 3.38
N VAL A 192 10.99 10.96 3.38
CA VAL A 192 10.88 12.28 2.74
C VAL A 192 10.74 12.15 1.21
N LEU A 193 11.51 11.26 0.57
CA LEU A 193 11.39 11.01 -0.86
C LEU A 193 9.99 10.52 -1.22
N TYR A 194 9.46 9.56 -0.46
CA TYR A 194 8.12 9.04 -0.68
C TYR A 194 7.03 10.08 -0.41
N GLY A 195 7.16 10.87 0.68
CA GLY A 195 6.25 11.98 0.96
C GLY A 195 6.22 12.98 -0.20
N THR A 196 7.38 13.26 -0.81
CA THR A 196 7.47 14.14 -1.98
C THR A 196 6.76 13.55 -3.20
N TYR A 197 6.89 12.23 -3.41
CA TYR A 197 6.11 11.51 -4.43
C TYR A 197 4.60 11.57 -4.17
N LEU A 198 4.15 11.43 -2.92
CA LEU A 198 2.73 11.55 -2.58
C LEU A 198 2.18 12.95 -2.89
N VAL A 199 2.94 14.02 -2.58
CA VAL A 199 2.53 15.39 -2.93
C VAL A 199 2.44 15.55 -4.44
N LEU A 200 3.44 15.08 -5.21
CA LEU A 200 3.37 15.06 -6.68
C LEU A 200 2.11 14.35 -7.17
N SER A 201 1.85 13.16 -6.64
CA SER A 201 0.70 12.33 -7.00
C SER A 201 -0.64 12.97 -6.60
N ALA A 202 -0.64 13.82 -5.58
CA ALA A 202 -1.81 14.58 -5.14
C ALA A 202 -2.07 15.77 -6.07
N VAL A 203 -1.07 16.63 -6.33
CA VAL A 203 -1.24 17.81 -7.19
C VAL A 203 -1.47 17.43 -8.66
N ALA A 204 -0.93 16.29 -9.11
CA ALA A 204 -1.23 15.72 -10.42
C ALA A 204 -2.69 15.24 -10.55
N ASN A 205 -3.38 15.02 -9.42
CA ASN A 205 -4.78 14.65 -9.31
C ASN A 205 -5.70 15.83 -8.99
N GLU A 206 -5.18 17.06 -8.99
CA GLU A 206 -6.03 18.24 -8.86
C GLU A 206 -6.84 18.45 -10.15
N PRO A 207 -8.18 18.62 -10.04
CA PRO A 207 -8.97 19.00 -11.20
C PRO A 207 -8.51 20.36 -11.73
N ASP A 208 -8.18 20.45 -13.01
CA ASP A 208 -7.68 21.68 -13.62
C ASP A 208 -8.84 22.63 -14.01
N ASP A 209 -9.55 23.09 -12.98
CA ASP A 209 -10.54 24.18 -13.03
C ASP A 209 -9.86 25.55 -13.12
N LYS A 210 -8.66 25.68 -12.54
CA LYS A 210 -7.91 26.94 -12.38
C LYS A 210 -6.64 27.06 -13.23
N GLY A 211 -6.33 26.10 -14.11
CA GLY A 211 -5.10 26.14 -14.91
C GLY A 211 -3.85 25.61 -14.19
N CYS A 212 -3.99 25.03 -12.99
CA CYS A 212 -2.90 24.74 -12.05
C CYS A 212 -2.10 23.47 -12.37
N ASN A 213 -2.68 22.52 -13.09
CA ASN A 213 -2.10 21.19 -13.29
C ASN A 213 -1.68 21.00 -14.76
N PRO A 214 -0.40 21.27 -15.10
CA PRO A 214 0.09 21.16 -16.47
C PRO A 214 0.13 19.71 -16.97
N LEU A 215 0.15 18.71 -16.06
CA LEU A 215 0.20 17.30 -16.42
C LEU A 215 -1.11 16.79 -17.02
N ARG A 216 -2.23 17.49 -16.83
CA ARG A 216 -3.52 17.13 -17.45
C ARG A 216 -3.47 17.16 -18.99
N ARG A 217 -2.60 17.99 -19.57
CA ARG A 217 -2.47 18.14 -21.03
C ARG A 217 -1.52 17.11 -21.67
N SER A 218 -0.86 16.25 -20.86
CA SER A 218 0.11 15.25 -21.33
C SER A 218 -0.36 13.82 -21.01
N GLN A 219 -0.71 13.06 -22.05
CA GLN A 219 -1.11 11.65 -21.89
C GLN A 219 0.03 10.78 -21.30
N GLY A 220 1.29 11.09 -21.61
CA GLY A 220 2.45 10.34 -21.10
C GLY A 220 2.61 10.39 -19.58
N SER A 221 2.22 11.51 -18.95
CA SER A 221 2.34 11.67 -17.50
C SER A 221 1.37 10.79 -16.70
N GLN A 222 0.19 10.53 -17.25
CA GLN A 222 -0.82 9.68 -16.61
C GLN A 222 -0.34 8.22 -16.57
N THR A 223 0.20 7.72 -17.69
CA THR A 223 0.75 6.36 -17.77
C THR A 223 1.89 6.15 -16.78
N THR A 224 2.82 7.11 -16.67
CA THR A 224 3.93 7.02 -15.71
C THR A 224 3.44 6.96 -14.26
N SER A 225 2.43 7.75 -13.90
CA SER A 225 1.86 7.75 -12.56
C SER A 225 1.19 6.42 -12.21
N ILE A 226 0.49 5.82 -13.18
CA ILE A 226 -0.11 4.48 -13.05
C ILE A 226 0.98 3.42 -12.88
N LEU A 227 2.03 3.44 -13.71
CA LEU A 227 3.13 2.47 -13.63
C LEU A 227 3.87 2.55 -12.29
N LEU A 228 4.17 3.76 -11.81
CA LEU A 228 4.82 3.97 -10.51
C LEU A 228 3.94 3.49 -9.36
N GLY A 229 2.64 3.79 -9.38
CA GLY A 229 1.70 3.31 -8.34
C GLY A 229 1.55 1.79 -8.35
N ALA A 230 1.58 1.16 -9.53
CA ALA A 230 1.46 -0.29 -9.68
C ALA A 230 2.74 -0.98 -9.16
N LEU A 231 3.91 -0.44 -9.48
CA LEU A 231 5.19 -0.91 -8.95
C LEU A 231 5.21 -0.81 -7.42
N PHE A 232 4.79 0.32 -6.85
CA PHE A 232 4.72 0.49 -5.40
C PHE A 232 3.78 -0.52 -4.74
N THR A 233 2.60 -0.74 -5.33
CA THR A 233 1.65 -1.76 -4.86
C THR A 233 2.27 -3.15 -4.86
N PHE A 234 2.93 -3.51 -5.96
CA PHE A 234 3.59 -4.80 -6.10
C PHE A 234 4.68 -4.98 -5.02
N LEU A 235 5.54 -3.97 -4.83
CA LEU A 235 6.59 -4.01 -3.82
C LEU A 235 6.01 -4.08 -2.39
N ALA A 236 4.96 -3.33 -2.09
CA ALA A 236 4.29 -3.36 -0.80
C ALA A 236 3.69 -4.73 -0.50
N ILE A 237 2.98 -5.33 -1.47
CA ILE A 237 2.43 -6.68 -1.32
C ILE A 237 3.57 -7.70 -1.16
N ALA A 238 4.58 -7.67 -2.04
CA ALA A 238 5.70 -8.60 -2.00
C ALA A 238 6.46 -8.52 -0.67
N TYR A 239 6.69 -7.30 -0.16
CA TYR A 239 7.32 -7.08 1.14
C TYR A 239 6.44 -7.60 2.27
N SER A 240 5.14 -7.27 2.28
CA SER A 240 4.19 -7.76 3.28
C SER A 240 4.13 -9.28 3.32
N THR A 241 4.08 -9.95 2.16
CA THR A 241 4.04 -11.41 2.08
C THR A 241 5.37 -12.03 2.52
N SER A 242 6.50 -11.40 2.18
CA SER A 242 7.82 -11.88 2.61
C SER A 242 8.01 -11.76 4.13
N ARG A 243 7.51 -10.67 4.73
CA ARG A 243 7.52 -10.46 6.19
C ARG A 243 6.62 -11.47 6.91
N ALA A 244 5.42 -11.72 6.38
CA ALA A 244 4.56 -12.78 6.91
C ALA A 244 5.22 -14.17 6.81
N ALA A 245 5.88 -14.47 5.69
CA ALA A 245 6.55 -15.76 5.49
C ALA A 245 7.80 -15.94 6.39
N THR A 246 8.49 -14.86 6.77
CA THR A 246 9.65 -14.95 7.66
C THR A 246 9.23 -15.23 9.11
N GLN A 247 8.09 -14.71 9.56
CA GLN A 247 7.51 -15.03 10.87
C GLN A 247 7.17 -16.53 10.98
N ASP A 248 6.66 -17.13 9.90
CA ASP A 248 6.33 -18.57 9.87
C ASP A 248 7.56 -19.45 10.03
N PHE A 249 8.71 -19.04 9.45
CA PHE A 249 9.94 -19.81 9.51
C PHE A 249 10.60 -19.79 10.90
N GLU A 250 10.58 -18.65 11.59
CA GLU A 250 11.14 -18.49 12.94
C GLU A 250 10.28 -19.20 14.00
N GLY A 251 8.95 -19.14 13.89
CA GLY A 251 8.03 -19.88 14.76
C GLY A 251 8.21 -21.41 14.65
N SER A 252 8.42 -21.92 13.43
CA SER A 252 8.64 -23.34 13.19
C SER A 252 9.98 -23.85 13.77
N GLN A 253 11.06 -23.06 13.67
CA GLN A 253 12.34 -23.41 14.32
C GLN A 253 12.25 -23.43 15.85
N HIS A 254 11.52 -22.48 16.44
CA HIS A 254 11.42 -22.40 17.89
C HIS A 254 10.55 -23.53 18.49
N SER A 255 9.52 -23.98 17.76
CA SER A 255 8.71 -25.15 18.13
C SER A 255 9.52 -26.45 18.03
N GLY A 256 10.28 -26.65 16.94
CA GLY A 256 11.13 -27.83 16.76
C GLY A 256 12.27 -27.96 17.78
N SER A 257 12.83 -26.85 18.27
CA SER A 257 13.82 -26.85 19.36
C SER A 257 13.22 -27.23 20.72
N ARG A 258 11.98 -26.82 21.00
CA ARG A 258 11.27 -27.16 22.24
C ARG A 258 10.89 -28.63 22.28
N GLU A 259 10.46 -29.19 21.16
CA GLU A 259 10.11 -30.61 21.06
C GLU A 259 11.36 -31.51 21.22
N ARG A 260 12.52 -31.09 20.70
CA ARG A 260 13.80 -31.80 20.92
C ARG A 260 14.27 -31.81 22.37
N LEU A 261 14.12 -30.69 23.08
CA LEU A 261 14.47 -30.56 24.51
C LEU A 261 13.56 -31.41 25.42
N LEU A 262 12.32 -31.68 25.01
CA LEU A 262 11.40 -32.55 25.75
C LEU A 262 11.66 -34.04 25.50
N VAL A 263 12.25 -34.41 24.35
CA VAL A 263 12.62 -35.81 24.03
C VAL A 263 13.86 -36.27 24.79
N GLU A 264 14.76 -35.34 25.16
CA GLU A 264 16.02 -35.69 25.85
C GLU A 264 15.85 -36.05 27.34
N ASN A 265 14.69 -35.75 27.95
CA ASN A 265 14.46 -35.93 29.40
C ASN A 265 13.62 -37.16 29.81
N GLY A 266 13.45 -38.13 28.90
CA GLY A 266 13.16 -39.53 29.19
C GLY A 266 12.07 -39.88 30.22
N SER A 267 10.84 -40.14 29.76
CA SER A 267 10.00 -41.18 30.36
C SER A 267 9.15 -41.87 29.28
N TYR A 268 9.39 -43.17 29.09
CA TYR A 268 8.55 -44.06 28.27
C TYR A 268 7.13 -44.12 28.88
N SER A 269 6.14 -43.65 28.12
CA SER A 269 4.74 -44.04 28.30
C SER A 269 4.18 -44.40 26.93
N GLN A 270 4.11 -45.70 26.67
CA GLN A 270 3.37 -46.26 25.55
C GLN A 270 1.86 -46.01 25.81
N SER A 271 1.34 -44.90 25.28
CA SER A 271 -0.08 -44.74 25.02
C SER A 271 -0.26 -44.51 23.53
N SER A 272 -0.60 -45.58 22.84
CA SER A 272 -1.19 -45.56 21.51
C SER A 272 -2.57 -44.89 21.59
N ALA A 273 -2.58 -43.57 21.75
CA ALA A 273 -3.76 -42.75 21.59
C ALA A 273 -3.59 -41.99 20.29
N TYR A 274 -4.48 -42.24 19.34
CA TYR A 274 -4.69 -41.49 18.10
C TYR A 274 -4.04 -40.10 18.16
N LYS A 275 -2.86 -39.93 17.54
CA LYS A 275 -2.46 -38.61 17.05
C LYS A 275 -3.49 -38.28 15.97
N ASN A 276 -4.55 -37.57 16.38
CA ASN A 276 -5.18 -36.68 15.43
C ASN A 276 -4.06 -35.74 15.01
N ASP A 277 -3.72 -35.71 13.72
CA ASP A 277 -2.84 -34.71 13.11
C ASP A 277 -3.50 -33.30 13.12
N ASP A 278 -4.24 -33.01 14.19
CA ASP A 278 -4.91 -31.76 14.51
C ASP A 278 -4.15 -31.04 15.63
N ASP A 279 -2.84 -31.31 15.79
CA ASP A 279 -1.95 -30.34 16.42
C ASP A 279 -2.00 -29.12 15.51
N GLU A 280 -2.78 -28.14 15.95
CA GLU A 280 -2.93 -26.82 15.40
C GLU A 280 -1.56 -26.33 14.90
N GLU A 281 -1.34 -26.41 13.58
CA GLU A 281 -0.45 -25.48 12.90
C GLU A 281 -1.08 -24.10 13.17
N GLU A 282 -0.73 -23.54 14.32
CA GLU A 282 -1.00 -22.16 14.68
C GLU A 282 -0.25 -21.33 13.65
N SER A 283 -0.93 -21.05 12.53
CA SER A 283 -0.39 -20.30 11.41
C SER A 283 0.15 -18.98 11.97
N SER A 284 1.44 -18.72 11.84
CA SER A 284 2.08 -17.60 12.55
C SER A 284 1.61 -16.22 12.04
N TYR A 285 0.88 -16.18 10.92
CA TYR A 285 0.17 -14.99 10.45
C TYR A 285 -1.36 -15.17 10.42
N ASN A 286 -2.07 -14.06 10.66
CA ASN A 286 -3.52 -14.04 10.62
C ASN A 286 -4.04 -14.05 9.16
N TYR A 287 -4.58 -15.18 8.71
CA TYR A 287 -5.20 -15.33 7.38
C TYR A 287 -6.25 -14.25 7.06
N SER A 288 -7.03 -13.81 8.05
CA SER A 288 -8.03 -12.76 7.86
C SER A 288 -7.38 -11.42 7.53
N PHE A 289 -6.28 -11.09 8.21
CA PHE A 289 -5.53 -9.86 7.98
C PHE A 289 -4.84 -9.88 6.60
N PHE A 290 -4.29 -11.03 6.21
CA PHE A 290 -3.73 -11.25 4.87
C PHE A 290 -4.76 -10.95 3.77
N HIS A 291 -5.94 -11.56 3.83
CA HIS A 291 -6.99 -11.34 2.83
C HIS A 291 -7.55 -9.91 2.85
N PHE A 292 -7.59 -9.29 4.02
CA PHE A 292 -7.96 -7.88 4.16
C PHE A 292 -7.00 -6.97 3.40
N ILE A 293 -5.67 -7.17 3.55
CA ILE A 293 -4.64 -6.40 2.82
C ILE A 293 -4.82 -6.56 1.31
N PHE A 294 -5.02 -7.78 0.82
CA PHE A 294 -5.24 -8.02 -0.61
C PHE A 294 -6.53 -7.36 -1.14
N ALA A 295 -7.60 -7.32 -0.32
CA ALA A 295 -8.84 -6.65 -0.70
C ALA A 295 -8.66 -5.13 -0.83
N ILE A 296 -8.03 -4.47 0.15
CA ILE A 296 -7.76 -3.02 0.07
C ILE A 296 -6.74 -2.69 -1.03
N ALA A 297 -5.78 -3.56 -1.30
CA ALA A 297 -4.84 -3.42 -2.42
C ALA A 297 -5.56 -3.48 -3.78
N ALA A 298 -6.51 -4.41 -3.94
CA ALA A 298 -7.33 -4.48 -5.15
C ALA A 298 -8.22 -3.24 -5.34
N MET A 299 -8.70 -2.62 -4.26
CA MET A 299 -9.39 -1.33 -4.32
C MET A 299 -8.45 -0.19 -4.73
N TYR A 300 -7.22 -0.16 -4.21
CA TYR A 300 -6.20 0.80 -4.62
C TYR A 300 -5.84 0.68 -6.10
N VAL A 301 -5.58 -0.54 -6.59
CA VAL A 301 -5.28 -0.78 -8.01
C VAL A 301 -6.45 -0.33 -8.90
N ALA A 302 -7.69 -0.50 -8.44
CA ALA A 302 -8.87 0.00 -9.15
C ALA A 302 -8.87 1.52 -9.28
N MET A 303 -8.62 2.23 -8.18
CA MET A 303 -8.51 3.69 -8.18
C MET A 303 -7.33 4.17 -9.01
N LEU A 304 -6.21 3.45 -8.98
CA LEU A 304 -5.02 3.79 -9.76
C LEU A 304 -5.28 3.67 -11.27
N LEU A 305 -5.85 2.54 -11.72
CA LEU A 305 -6.12 2.28 -13.13
C LEU A 305 -7.22 3.18 -13.70
N THR A 306 -8.12 3.68 -12.84
CA THR A 306 -9.12 4.69 -13.21
C THR A 306 -8.61 6.12 -13.09
N ASN A 307 -7.30 6.29 -12.84
CA ASN A 307 -6.62 7.57 -12.64
C ASN A 307 -7.28 8.44 -11.56
N TRP A 308 -7.76 7.79 -10.49
CA TRP A 308 -8.45 8.42 -9.36
C TRP A 308 -9.66 9.28 -9.76
N ASN A 309 -10.21 9.01 -10.93
CA ASN A 309 -11.34 9.77 -11.42
C ASN A 309 -12.62 9.32 -10.71
N THR A 310 -13.40 10.28 -10.25
CA THR A 310 -14.75 10.04 -9.75
C THR A 310 -15.74 9.99 -10.90
N ILE A 311 -16.72 9.10 -10.80
CA ILE A 311 -17.79 8.97 -11.77
C ILE A 311 -18.89 9.95 -11.39
N ILE A 312 -18.97 11.08 -12.09
CA ILE A 312 -20.02 12.09 -11.87
C ILE A 312 -20.99 12.00 -13.03
N SER A 313 -22.28 11.80 -12.75
CA SER A 313 -23.34 11.93 -13.76
C SER A 313 -23.89 13.34 -13.70
N GLU A 314 -23.72 14.08 -14.79
CA GLU A 314 -24.28 15.41 -14.98
C GLU A 314 -25.48 15.29 -15.93
N GLU A 315 -26.67 15.73 -15.49
CA GLU A 315 -27.83 15.81 -16.38
C GLU A 315 -27.65 17.02 -17.29
N THR A 316 -27.60 16.77 -18.60
CA THR A 316 -27.60 17.80 -19.63
C THR A 316 -28.91 17.70 -20.42
N ASP A 317 -29.33 18.79 -21.09
CA ASP A 317 -30.58 18.86 -21.86
C ASP A 317 -30.73 17.78 -22.95
N THR A 318 -29.66 17.06 -23.30
CA THR A 318 -29.63 15.98 -24.30
C THR A 318 -29.41 14.57 -23.71
N GLY A 319 -29.37 14.43 -22.38
CA GLY A 319 -29.25 13.14 -21.68
C GLY A 319 -28.30 13.15 -20.48
N THR A 320 -28.14 12.01 -19.81
CA THR A 320 -27.19 11.85 -18.71
C THR A 320 -25.78 11.68 -19.26
N LEU A 321 -24.93 12.70 -19.15
CA LEU A 321 -23.51 12.59 -19.50
C LEU A 321 -22.73 12.13 -18.26
N VAL A 322 -22.07 10.98 -18.36
CA VAL A 322 -21.17 10.48 -17.32
C VAL A 322 -19.78 11.05 -17.60
N ARG A 323 -19.34 12.00 -16.77
CA ARG A 323 -17.99 12.58 -16.86
C ARG A 323 -17.07 11.89 -15.84
N ILE A 324 -15.93 11.42 -16.33
CA ILE A 324 -14.87 10.79 -15.54
C ILE A 324 -13.80 11.87 -15.34
N GLY A 325 -13.63 12.36 -14.12
CA GLY A 325 -12.73 13.47 -13.84
C GLY A 325 -12.06 13.36 -12.47
N GLN A 326 -10.88 13.98 -12.35
CA GLN A 326 -10.11 14.01 -11.12
C GLN A 326 -10.87 14.77 -10.03
N SER A 327 -10.69 14.36 -8.77
CA SER A 327 -11.42 14.91 -7.63
C SER A 327 -10.47 15.46 -6.57
N TYR A 328 -10.86 16.58 -5.94
CA TYR A 328 -10.18 17.07 -4.74
C TYR A 328 -10.18 16.01 -3.62
N THR A 329 -11.14 15.09 -3.59
CA THR A 329 -11.16 13.96 -2.64
C THR A 329 -9.89 13.11 -2.76
N ALA A 330 -9.47 12.76 -3.98
CA ALA A 330 -8.24 12.00 -4.20
C ALA A 330 -6.99 12.77 -3.76
N VAL A 331 -6.98 14.10 -3.98
CA VAL A 331 -5.90 15.00 -3.52
C VAL A 331 -5.79 14.93 -2.00
N TRP A 332 -6.89 15.19 -1.29
CA TRP A 332 -6.91 15.22 0.18
C TRP A 332 -6.58 13.87 0.81
N VAL A 333 -7.05 12.75 0.25
CA VAL A 333 -6.69 11.41 0.72
C VAL A 333 -5.17 11.23 0.72
N LYS A 334 -4.49 11.63 -0.37
CA LYS A 334 -3.02 11.48 -0.48
C LYS A 334 -2.29 12.45 0.45
N ILE A 335 -2.72 13.71 0.53
CA ILE A 335 -2.10 14.72 1.39
C ILE A 335 -2.22 14.35 2.88
N VAL A 336 -3.42 13.99 3.33
CA VAL A 336 -3.67 13.60 4.73
C VAL A 336 -2.93 12.30 5.07
N SER A 337 -2.88 11.33 4.14
CA SER A 337 -2.08 10.11 4.34
C SER A 337 -0.59 10.43 4.53
N GLY A 338 -0.05 11.39 3.77
CA GLY A 338 1.31 11.87 3.96
C GLY A 338 1.53 12.50 5.34
N TRP A 339 0.60 13.32 5.83
CA TRP A 339 0.69 13.90 7.17
C TRP A 339 0.66 12.83 8.26
N ILE A 340 -0.23 11.85 8.13
CA ILE A 340 -0.31 10.71 9.06
C ILE A 340 1.02 9.93 9.04
N CYS A 341 1.63 9.70 7.87
CA CYS A 341 2.95 9.07 7.81
C CYS A 341 4.01 9.85 8.59
N TYR A 342 4.10 11.16 8.40
CA TYR A 342 5.07 11.98 9.11
C TYR A 342 4.83 11.96 10.63
N LEU A 343 3.57 11.94 11.06
CA LEU A 343 3.22 11.79 12.47
C LEU A 343 3.62 10.42 13.02
N LEU A 344 3.33 9.34 12.31
CA LEU A 344 3.69 7.97 12.72
C LEU A 344 5.20 7.78 12.78
N TYR A 345 5.93 8.28 11.78
CA TYR A 345 7.39 8.23 11.76
C TYR A 345 8.02 9.15 12.83
N GLY A 346 7.49 10.36 13.02
CA GLY A 346 7.93 11.23 14.11
C GLY A 346 7.69 10.61 15.48
N TRP A 347 6.56 9.91 15.64
CA TRP A 347 6.26 9.15 16.85
C TRP A 347 7.21 7.97 17.05
N SER A 348 7.59 7.23 16.00
CA SER A 348 8.55 6.13 16.15
C SER A 348 9.94 6.61 16.59
N LEU A 349 10.32 7.85 16.25
CA LEU A 349 11.54 8.49 16.73
C LEU A 349 11.41 9.00 18.18
N LEU A 350 10.27 9.61 18.53
CA LEU A 350 10.08 10.26 19.83
C LEU A 350 9.63 9.31 20.96
N ALA A 351 8.94 8.22 20.64
CA ALA A 351 8.40 7.31 21.64
C ALA A 351 9.47 6.71 22.58
N PRO A 352 10.65 6.27 22.09
CA PRO A 352 11.74 5.81 22.96
C PRO A 352 12.29 6.89 23.90
N VAL A 353 12.27 8.16 23.47
CA VAL A 353 12.76 9.29 24.28
C VAL A 353 11.75 9.67 25.37
N LEU A 354 10.46 9.71 25.04
CA LEU A 354 9.41 10.16 25.94
C LEU A 354 8.96 9.08 26.94
N MET A 355 9.11 7.81 26.59
CA MET A 355 8.69 6.67 27.41
C MET A 355 9.80 5.60 27.49
N PRO A 356 10.98 5.94 28.07
CA PRO A 356 12.13 5.03 28.09
C PRO A 356 11.82 3.70 28.79
N ASP A 357 10.99 3.70 29.84
CA ASP A 357 10.62 2.50 30.61
C ASP A 357 9.91 1.40 29.80
N ARG A 358 9.37 1.73 28.60
CA ARG A 358 8.71 0.76 27.72
C ARG A 358 9.66 0.11 26.71
N PHE A 359 10.84 0.70 26.48
CA PHE A 359 11.78 0.32 25.42
C PHE A 359 13.16 -0.08 25.95
N LEU A 360 13.38 -0.05 27.27
CA LEU A 360 14.57 -0.53 27.97
C LEU A 360 14.54 -2.04 28.23
#